data_AF-A0A845A609-F1
#
_entry.id   AF-A0A845A609-F1
#
_cell.length_a   1.000
_cell.length_b   1.000
_cell.length_c   1.000
_cell.angle_alpha   90.00
_cell.angle_beta   90.00
_cell.angle_gamma   90.00
#
_symmetry.space_group_name_H-M   'P 1'
#
loop_
_entity.id
_entity.type
_entity.pdbx_description
1 polymer ?
#
loop_
_entity_poly.entity_id
_entity_poly.type
_entity_poly.pdbx_seq_one_letter_code
_entity_poly.pdbx_strand_id
1 'polypeptide(L)'
;MLDRNWQTAPATDLEAAIAEFKTTLPGWWFSVCECQVSCDASCAPTSESDHIKLIPFDDRFDSGFHIDFAQPATLAEVLREVMRQGVAAVAACGGGE
;
A
#
# COMPACT_ATOMS: atom_id res chain seq x y z
N MET A 1 9.00 6.82 -31.94
CA MET A 1 10.11 6.63 -31.00
C MET A 1 9.52 6.91 -29.63
N LEU A 2 9.21 5.90 -28.82
CA LEU A 2 8.69 6.13 -27.47
C LEU A 2 9.88 6.58 -26.63
N ASP A 3 9.88 7.84 -26.21
CA ASP A 3 10.90 8.38 -25.32
C ASP A 3 10.99 7.53 -24.06
N ARG A 4 12.15 6.89 -23.91
CA ARG A 4 12.50 5.92 -22.86
C ARG A 4 13.07 6.65 -21.65
N ASN A 5 12.30 7.51 -21.00
CA ASN A 5 12.72 8.00 -19.69
C ASN A 5 12.32 6.98 -18.63
N TRP A 6 13.07 5.87 -18.57
CA TRP A 6 13.05 4.99 -17.40
C TRP A 6 13.45 5.84 -16.18
N GLN A 7 12.67 5.78 -15.11
CA GLN A 7 12.92 6.54 -13.89
C GLN A 7 14.10 5.90 -13.13
N THR A 8 15.30 6.48 -13.27
CA THR A 8 16.49 6.09 -12.48
C THR A 8 16.65 6.96 -11.24
N ALA A 9 15.64 7.75 -10.89
CA ALA A 9 15.70 8.62 -9.73
C ALA A 9 15.84 7.75 -8.46
N PRO A 10 16.57 8.23 -7.43
CA PRO A 10 16.61 7.54 -6.15
C PRO A 10 15.19 7.31 -5.61
N ALA A 11 15.01 6.23 -4.85
CA ALA A 11 13.77 5.93 -4.12
C ALA A 11 13.60 6.88 -2.91
N THR A 12 13.56 8.19 -3.19
CA THR A 12 13.40 9.25 -2.21
C THR A 12 12.14 9.01 -1.37
N ASP A 13 12.24 9.27 -0.07
CA ASP A 13 11.16 9.16 0.92
C ASP A 13 10.59 7.75 1.16
N LEU A 14 11.13 6.70 0.52
CA LEU A 14 10.63 5.34 0.74
C LEU A 14 10.78 4.90 2.20
N GLU A 15 11.92 5.19 2.84
CA GLU A 15 12.12 4.85 4.27
C GLU A 15 11.11 5.57 5.18
N ALA A 16 10.80 6.83 4.88
CA ALA A 16 9.80 7.60 5.62
C ALA A 16 8.39 7.03 5.42
N ALA A 17 8.03 6.65 4.18
CA ALA A 17 6.76 6.00 3.88
C ALA A 17 6.63 4.62 4.56
N ILE A 18 7.72 3.85 4.65
CA ILE A 18 7.73 2.57 5.38
C ILE A 18 7.52 2.80 6.88
N ALA A 19 8.16 3.82 7.46
CA ALA A 19 7.96 4.16 8.87
C ALA A 19 6.50 4.57 9.14
N GLU A 20 5.95 5.44 8.30
CA GLU A 20 4.54 5.86 8.35
C GLU A 20 3.58 4.66 8.24
N PHE A 21 3.83 3.75 7.29
CA PHE A 21 3.06 2.51 7.13
C PHE A 21 3.05 1.68 8.40
N LYS A 22 4.23 1.40 8.95
CA LYS A 22 4.38 0.55 10.15
C LYS A 22 3.73 1.15 11.38
N THR A 23 3.73 2.48 11.50
CA THR A 23 3.04 3.17 12.61
C THR A 23 1.52 3.18 12.42
N THR A 24 1.05 3.37 11.19
CA THR A 24 -0.38 3.54 10.88
C THR A 24 -1.13 2.21 10.86
N LEU A 25 -0.49 1.17 10.31
CA LEU A 25 -1.06 -0.18 10.16
C LEU A 25 -0.14 -1.22 10.83
N PRO A 26 -0.04 -1.21 12.18
CA PRO A 26 0.80 -2.17 12.89
C PRO A 26 0.29 -3.61 12.65
N GLY A 27 1.23 -4.52 12.39
CA GLY A 27 0.92 -5.92 12.09
C GLY A 27 0.42 -6.18 10.67
N TRP A 28 0.49 -5.19 9.76
CA TRP A 28 0.24 -5.39 8.34
C TRP A 28 1.53 -5.67 7.58
N TRP A 29 1.44 -6.49 6.54
CA TRP A 29 2.52 -6.65 5.58
C TRP A 29 2.35 -5.64 4.43
N PHE A 30 3.44 -5.31 3.76
CA PHE A 30 3.41 -4.55 2.52
C PHE A 30 4.45 -5.10 1.52
N SER A 31 4.18 -4.92 0.24
CA SER A 31 5.15 -5.06 -0.84
C SER A 31 5.07 -3.85 -1.75
N VAL A 32 6.20 -3.45 -2.32
CA VAL A 32 6.28 -2.38 -3.32
C VAL A 32 7.19 -2.83 -4.45
N CYS A 33 6.88 -2.43 -5.67
CA CYS A 33 7.66 -2.77 -6.86
C CYS A 33 7.65 -1.58 -7.84
N GLU A 34 8.77 -1.40 -8.54
CA GLU A 34 8.93 -0.41 -9.61
C GLU A 34 9.41 -1.13 -10.86
N CYS A 35 8.76 -0.81 -11.98
CA CYS A 35 9.14 -1.27 -13.30
C CYS A 35 9.15 -0.13 -14.32
N GLN A 36 9.36 -0.46 -15.59
CA GLN A 36 9.51 0.54 -16.65
C GLN A 36 8.23 1.34 -16.91
N VAL A 37 7.09 0.70 -16.64
CA VAL A 37 5.79 1.22 -17.02
C VAL A 37 4.98 1.70 -15.82
N SER A 38 5.26 1.17 -14.63
CA SER A 38 4.51 1.51 -13.42
C SER A 38 5.28 1.27 -12.13
N CYS A 39 4.71 1.82 -11.05
CA CYS A 39 5.02 1.46 -9.67
C CYS A 39 3.75 0.87 -9.04
N ASP A 40 3.91 -0.22 -8.29
CA ASP A 40 2.82 -0.90 -7.63
C ASP A 40 3.11 -1.12 -6.14
N ALA A 41 2.03 -1.22 -5.36
CA ALA A 41 2.11 -1.59 -3.96
C ALA A 41 0.93 -2.45 -3.55
N SER A 42 1.18 -3.34 -2.61
CA SER A 42 0.17 -4.20 -2.01
C SER A 42 0.30 -4.22 -0.49
N CYS A 43 -0.81 -4.34 0.23
CA CYS A 43 -0.78 -4.58 1.67
C CYS A 43 -2.02 -5.35 2.16
N ALA A 44 -1.88 -6.02 3.30
CA ALA A 44 -2.99 -6.63 4.02
C ALA A 44 -2.64 -6.84 5.50
N PRO A 45 -3.63 -7.03 6.39
CA PRO A 45 -3.36 -7.44 7.76
C PRO A 45 -2.71 -8.83 7.81
N THR A 46 -1.90 -9.07 8.84
CA THR A 46 -1.46 -10.42 9.21
C THR A 46 -2.20 -10.89 10.47
N SER A 47 -1.93 -12.11 10.92
CA SER A 47 -2.41 -12.62 12.21
C SER A 47 -1.96 -11.79 13.42
N GLU A 48 -0.96 -10.92 13.26
CA GLU A 48 -0.47 -10.00 14.30
C GLU A 48 -1.29 -8.69 14.39
N SER A 49 -2.28 -8.50 13.51
CA SER A 49 -3.18 -7.34 13.51
C SER A 49 -4.59 -7.77 13.89
N ASP A 50 -5.25 -7.02 14.78
CA ASP A 50 -6.68 -7.23 15.08
C ASP A 50 -7.59 -7.07 13.85
N HIS A 51 -7.12 -6.34 12.83
CA HIS A 51 -7.84 -6.16 11.57
C HIS A 51 -7.98 -7.45 10.76
N ILE A 52 -7.25 -8.53 11.07
CA ILE A 52 -7.46 -9.85 10.45
C ILE A 52 -8.89 -10.37 10.68
N LYS A 53 -9.54 -9.93 11.77
CA LYS A 53 -10.94 -10.26 12.09
C LYS A 53 -11.95 -9.58 11.17
N LEU A 54 -11.52 -8.67 10.31
CA LEU A 54 -12.37 -7.94 9.36
C LEU A 54 -12.63 -8.72 8.07
N ILE A 55 -11.87 -9.79 7.81
CA ILE A 55 -12.02 -10.67 6.63
C ILE A 55 -13.47 -11.12 6.39
N PRO A 56 -14.25 -11.57 7.40
CA PRO A 56 -15.63 -11.99 7.19
C PRO A 56 -16.58 -10.88 6.75
N PHE A 57 -16.20 -9.61 6.92
CA PHE A 57 -17.02 -8.45 6.61
C PHE A 57 -16.62 -7.78 5.29
N ASP A 58 -15.35 -7.93 4.89
CA ASP A 58 -14.80 -7.36 3.67
C ASP A 58 -13.62 -8.22 3.18
N ASP A 59 -13.83 -8.86 2.03
CA ASP A 59 -12.86 -9.77 1.39
C ASP A 59 -11.51 -9.10 1.08
N ARG A 60 -11.48 -7.75 0.99
CA ARG A 60 -10.24 -7.00 0.76
C ARG A 60 -9.22 -7.18 1.89
N PHE A 61 -9.65 -7.54 3.10
CA PHE A 61 -8.72 -7.85 4.19
C PHE A 61 -8.04 -9.22 4.02
N ASP A 62 -8.56 -10.11 3.17
CA ASP A 62 -7.94 -11.40 2.82
C ASP A 62 -7.18 -11.30 1.49
N SER A 63 -7.84 -10.76 0.45
CA SER A 63 -7.24 -10.61 -0.88
C SER A 63 -6.10 -9.58 -0.90
N GLY A 64 -6.14 -8.60 0.00
CA GLY A 64 -5.23 -7.46 0.02
C GLY A 64 -5.76 -6.24 -0.72
N PHE A 65 -5.12 -5.11 -0.43
CA PHE A 65 -5.27 -3.84 -1.14
C PHE A 65 -4.13 -3.70 -2.13
N HIS A 66 -4.42 -3.20 -3.33
CA HIS A 66 -3.47 -3.12 -4.43
C HIS A 66 -3.61 -1.79 -5.17
N ILE A 67 -2.48 -1.20 -5.54
CA ILE A 67 -2.41 -0.02 -6.41
C ILE A 67 -1.35 -0.26 -7.48
N ASP A 68 -1.60 0.24 -8.68
CA ASP A 68 -0.66 0.22 -9.80
C ASP A 68 -0.73 1.57 -10.53
N PHE A 69 0.30 2.40 -10.37
CA PHE A 69 0.40 3.74 -10.92
C PHE A 69 1.36 3.78 -12.09
N ALA A 70 0.90 4.27 -13.24
CA ALA A 70 1.74 4.49 -14.40
C ALA A 70 2.88 5.48 -14.07
N GLN A 71 4.06 5.24 -14.65
CA GLN A 71 5.18 6.18 -14.54
C GLN A 71 4.80 7.57 -15.11
N PRO A 72 5.29 8.69 -14.55
CA PRO A 72 6.25 8.77 -13.45
C PRO A 72 5.58 8.68 -12.05
N ALA A 73 5.79 7.58 -11.33
CA ALA A 73 5.31 7.36 -9.97
C ALA A 73 6.46 6.84 -9.11
N THR A 74 6.38 7.03 -7.80
CA THR A 74 7.41 6.60 -6.84
C THR A 74 6.90 5.51 -5.92
N LEU A 75 7.81 4.66 -5.43
CA LEU A 75 7.51 3.63 -4.42
C LEU A 75 6.87 4.22 -3.15
N ALA A 76 7.27 5.43 -2.77
CA ALA A 76 6.72 6.13 -1.61
C ALA A 76 5.26 6.55 -1.83
N GLU A 77 4.91 7.02 -3.03
CA GLU A 77 3.53 7.40 -3.39
C GLU A 77 2.60 6.19 -3.37
N VAL A 78 3.00 5.10 -4.03
CA VAL A 78 2.15 3.89 -4.09
C VAL A 78 1.98 3.24 -2.72
N LEU A 79 3.02 3.24 -1.87
CA LEU A 79 2.91 2.72 -0.51
C LEU A 79 1.95 3.54 0.36
N ARG A 80 2.01 4.87 0.28
CA ARG A 80 1.09 5.74 1.01
C ARG A 80 -0.33 5.61 0.51
N GLU A 81 -0.53 5.44 -0.79
CA GLU A 81 -1.87 5.27 -1.34
C GLU A 81 -2.49 3.93 -0.91
N VAL A 82 -1.74 2.82 -1.00
CA VAL A 82 -2.28 1.52 -0.58
C VAL A 82 -2.54 1.49 0.93
N MET A 83 -1.70 2.15 1.73
CA MET A 83 -1.95 2.39 3.16
C MET A 83 -3.25 3.17 3.39
N ARG A 84 -3.46 4.27 2.65
CA ARG A 84 -4.67 5.09 2.75
C ARG A 84 -5.93 4.28 2.46
N GLN A 85 -5.89 3.38 1.48
CA GLN A 85 -6.99 2.47 1.20
C GLN A 85 -7.25 1.50 2.36
N GLY A 86 -6.21 0.89 2.93
CA GLY A 86 -6.32 0.03 4.10
C GLY A 86 -6.94 0.75 5.30
N VAL A 87 -6.47 1.96 5.62
CA VAL A 87 -7.02 2.81 6.69
C VAL A 87 -8.49 3.15 6.45
N ALA A 88 -8.84 3.52 5.22
CA ALA A 88 -10.21 3.85 4.88
C ALA A 88 -11.15 2.63 5.01
N ALA A 89 -10.68 1.44 4.64
CA ALA A 89 -11.44 0.21 4.81
C ALA A 89 -11.62 -0.15 6.30
N VAL A 90 -10.58 -0.02 7.12
CA VAL A 90 -10.67 -0.21 8.57
C VAL A 90 -11.70 0.74 9.17
N ALA A 91 -11.66 2.02 8.81
CA ALA A 91 -12.63 3.01 9.29
C ALA A 91 -14.07 2.68 8.86
N ALA A 92 -14.27 2.16 7.65
CA ALA A 92 -15.58 1.76 7.15
C ALA A 92 -16.15 0.54 7.88
N CYS A 93 -15.30 -0.39 8.33
CA CYS A 93 -15.71 -1.57 9.09
C CYS A 93 -15.78 -1.33 10.62
N GLY A 94 -14.98 -0.39 11.15
CA GLY A 94 -14.89 -0.08 12.58
C GLY A 94 -15.75 1.10 13.06
N GLY A 95 -16.40 1.85 12.16
CA GLY A 95 -17.26 2.99 12.50
C GLY A 95 -18.61 2.66 13.14
N GLY A 96 -18.71 1.53 13.85
CA GLY A 96 -19.93 1.02 14.50
C GLY A 96 -19.79 0.90 16.03
N GLU A 97 -19.03 1.78 16.67
CA GLU A 97 -18.93 1.90 18.14
C GLU A 97 -19.29 3.32 18.61
#